data_AF-A0A1F6IMJ6-F1
#
_entry.id   AF-A0A1F6IMJ6-F1
#
_cell.length_a   1.000
_cell.length_b   1.000
_cell.length_c   1.000
_cell.angle_alpha   90.00
_cell.angle_beta   90.00
_cell.angle_gamma   90.00
#
_symmetry.space_group_name_H-M   'P 1'
#
loop_
_entity.id
_entity.type
_entity.pdbx_description
1 polymer ?
#
loop_
_entity_poly.entity_id
_entity_poly.type
_entity_poly.pdbx_seq_one_letter_code
_entity_poly.pdbx_strand_id
1 'polypeptide(L)'
;MNISFQNGIYKYLFGQGIAFTPTIHSFLTLIRLIRNAVIPLLQNNNSVIFFLGAISLILKFKDSKKLFTVGFLWIIPALIVNQWFDFDALLFGRHAAITGFGFAFFAAIFLEKRRILCLLVILYVLASSLPALTLLKQPIPYLTEQKFVQQLPKGLLIESHFARPQVQGYYNGEIIFTNETTLSKKEIGRIIDRYLDNNKPIFVTSQALSDPYGLYSGPFLHMISLSYVRGYFLEDVIRLYSLNEYATIDKDAGLTIYKVIEKTNSSYPNIQKLKNNRRQIDYFDPLSRLITSLSILLFTRYYP
;
A
#
# COMPACT_ATOMS: atom_id res chain seq x y z
N MET A 1 -9.44 -34.20 -6.30
CA MET A 1 -9.92 -33.71 -4.99
C MET A 1 -10.56 -32.35 -5.20
N ASN A 2 -11.89 -32.27 -5.16
CA ASN A 2 -12.62 -31.00 -5.21
C ASN A 2 -12.53 -30.32 -3.84
N ILE A 3 -11.53 -29.45 -3.66
CA ILE A 3 -11.56 -28.50 -2.55
C ILE A 3 -12.69 -27.52 -2.89
N SER A 4 -13.83 -27.65 -2.21
CA SER A 4 -14.94 -26.73 -2.43
C SER A 4 -14.44 -25.30 -2.15
N PHE A 5 -14.62 -24.41 -3.11
CA PHE A 5 -14.22 -23.01 -3.03
C PHE A 5 -14.79 -22.33 -1.76
N GLN A 6 -15.93 -22.83 -1.26
CA GLN A 6 -16.58 -22.43 -0.02
C GLN A 6 -15.73 -22.69 1.25
N ASN A 7 -14.98 -23.80 1.29
CA ASN A 7 -14.12 -24.11 2.45
C ASN A 7 -12.87 -23.20 2.51
N GLY A 8 -12.38 -22.73 1.35
CA GLY A 8 -11.27 -21.79 1.28
C GLY A 8 -11.64 -20.42 1.85
N ILE A 9 -12.80 -19.89 1.47
CA ILE A 9 -13.31 -18.60 1.97
C ILE A 9 -13.60 -18.68 3.46
N TYR A 10 -14.26 -19.74 3.94
CA TYR A 10 -14.54 -19.87 5.37
C TYR A 10 -13.26 -20.00 6.20
N LYS A 11 -12.30 -20.80 5.74
CA LYS A 11 -11.01 -20.96 6.43
C LYS A 11 -10.15 -19.69 6.40
N TYR A 12 -10.23 -18.91 5.32
CA TYR A 12 -9.57 -17.60 5.20
C TYR A 12 -10.24 -16.55 6.10
N LEU A 13 -11.57 -16.44 6.07
CA LEU A 13 -12.34 -15.43 6.80
C LEU A 13 -12.54 -15.74 8.28
N PHE A 14 -12.59 -17.01 8.68
CA PHE A 14 -12.94 -17.41 10.06
C PHE A 14 -11.90 -18.32 10.71
N GLY A 15 -11.06 -19.00 9.92
CA GLY A 15 -10.00 -19.89 10.43
C GLY A 15 -8.69 -19.18 10.81
N GLN A 16 -8.43 -17.98 10.29
CA GLN A 16 -7.25 -17.16 10.61
C GLN A 16 -7.48 -16.13 11.72
N GLY A 17 -8.62 -16.17 12.43
CA GLY A 17 -8.90 -15.21 13.50
C GLY A 17 -9.07 -13.77 13.00
N ILE A 18 -9.62 -13.60 11.79
CA ILE A 18 -9.98 -12.29 11.26
C ILE A 18 -11.09 -11.70 12.15
N ALA A 19 -10.70 -10.83 13.08
CA ALA A 19 -11.64 -10.12 13.92
C ALA A 19 -12.41 -9.12 13.05
N PHE A 20 -13.74 -9.27 12.95
CA PHE A 20 -14.62 -8.29 12.31
C PHE A 20 -14.89 -7.08 13.21
N THR A 21 -14.56 -7.19 14.50
CA THR A 21 -14.61 -6.10 15.47
C THR A 21 -13.21 -5.50 15.64
N PRO A 22 -13.02 -4.21 15.38
CA PRO A 22 -11.73 -3.58 15.61
C PRO A 22 -11.38 -3.63 17.10
N THR A 23 -10.16 -4.07 17.40
CA THR A 23 -9.59 -4.16 18.74
C THR A 23 -9.21 -2.77 19.25
N ILE A 24 -10.21 -1.99 19.68
CA ILE A 24 -10.04 -0.64 20.23
C ILE A 24 -9.67 -0.75 21.71
N HIS A 25 -8.38 -0.93 21.99
CA HIS A 25 -7.87 -1.03 23.37
C HIS A 25 -7.49 0.32 23.99
N SER A 26 -7.44 1.40 23.19
CA SER A 26 -7.11 2.74 23.68
C SER A 26 -7.66 3.84 22.77
N PHE A 27 -7.78 5.05 23.29
CA PHE A 27 -8.11 6.25 22.50
C PHE A 27 -7.10 6.50 21.38
N LEU A 28 -5.81 6.21 21.63
CA LEU A 28 -4.77 6.30 20.60
C LEU A 28 -5.01 5.30 19.46
N THR A 29 -5.45 4.08 19.77
CA THR A 29 -5.83 3.07 18.78
C THR A 29 -7.03 3.53 17.94
N LEU A 30 -8.03 4.16 18.58
CA LEU A 30 -9.18 4.73 17.88
C LEU A 30 -8.77 5.85 16.91
N ILE A 31 -7.92 6.79 17.35
CA ILE A 31 -7.40 7.86 16.48
C ILE A 31 -6.64 7.26 15.30
N ARG A 32 -5.79 6.25 15.53
CA ARG A 32 -5.05 5.56 14.47
C ARG A 32 -5.98 4.90 13.47
N LEU A 33 -7.06 4.26 13.93
CA LEU A 33 -8.07 3.66 13.06
C LEU A 33 -8.78 4.71 12.22
N ILE A 34 -9.25 5.81 12.81
CA ILE A 34 -9.90 6.90 12.08
C ILE A 34 -8.94 7.50 11.05
N ARG A 35 -7.70 7.80 11.46
CA ARG A 35 -6.65 8.33 10.58
C ARG A 35 -6.40 7.38 9.40
N ASN A 36 -6.23 6.10 9.68
CA ASN A 36 -5.97 5.09 8.67
C ASN A 36 -7.17 4.92 7.72
N ALA A 37 -8.40 5.29 8.10
CA ALA A 37 -9.54 5.29 7.19
C ALA A 37 -9.60 6.59 6.36
N VAL A 38 -9.41 7.74 7.02
CA VAL A 38 -9.59 9.07 6.42
C VAL A 38 -8.48 9.39 5.42
N ILE A 39 -7.20 9.16 5.75
CA ILE A 39 -6.08 9.52 4.87
C ILE A 39 -6.19 8.82 3.51
N PRO A 40 -6.37 7.49 3.44
CA PRO A 40 -6.59 6.85 2.15
C PRO A 40 -7.81 7.33 1.38
N LEU A 41 -8.92 7.63 2.07
CA LEU A 41 -10.14 8.06 1.40
C LEU A 41 -9.95 9.46 0.80
N LEU A 42 -9.24 10.35 1.50
CA LEU A 42 -8.82 11.65 0.97
C LEU A 42 -7.98 11.49 -0.30
N GLN A 43 -6.99 10.58 -0.25
CA GLN A 43 -6.03 10.40 -1.33
C GLN A 43 -6.59 9.63 -2.53
N ASN A 44 -7.43 8.62 -2.31
CA ASN A 44 -7.99 7.79 -3.38
C ASN A 44 -9.24 8.39 -4.04
N ASN A 45 -10.07 9.15 -3.31
CA ASN A 45 -11.39 9.58 -3.81
C ASN A 45 -11.42 11.02 -4.34
N ASN A 46 -10.25 11.64 -4.56
CA ASN A 46 -10.11 13.06 -4.91
C ASN A 46 -10.58 13.94 -3.74
N SER A 47 -9.66 14.67 -3.10
CA SER A 47 -9.89 15.34 -1.82
C SER A 47 -11.17 16.21 -1.78
N VAL A 48 -11.49 16.90 -2.88
CA VAL A 48 -12.72 17.71 -3.00
C VAL A 48 -14.00 16.88 -2.85
N ILE A 49 -14.07 15.71 -3.47
CA ILE A 49 -15.26 14.85 -3.39
C ILE A 49 -15.46 14.33 -1.97
N PHE A 50 -14.36 13.96 -1.30
CA PHE A 50 -14.39 13.58 0.11
C PHE A 50 -14.98 14.71 0.98
N PHE A 51 -14.45 15.93 0.86
CA PHE A 51 -14.92 17.06 1.68
C PHE A 51 -16.38 17.42 1.40
N LEU A 52 -16.77 17.52 0.13
CA LEU A 52 -18.15 17.84 -0.23
C LEU A 52 -19.13 16.76 0.23
N GLY A 53 -18.78 15.49 0.06
CA GLY A 53 -19.59 14.37 0.52
C GLY A 53 -19.69 14.33 2.05
N ALA A 54 -18.60 14.58 2.78
CA ALA A 54 -18.60 14.64 4.23
C ALA A 54 -19.47 15.80 4.76
N ILE A 55 -19.33 17.00 4.20
CA ILE A 55 -20.18 18.15 4.55
C ILE A 55 -21.64 17.84 4.29
N SER A 56 -21.97 17.28 3.13
CA SER A 56 -23.32 16.86 2.76
C SER A 56 -23.91 15.87 3.76
N LEU A 57 -23.13 14.84 4.12
CA LEU A 57 -23.54 13.83 5.09
C LEU A 57 -23.86 14.46 6.46
N ILE A 58 -22.99 15.35 6.96
CA ILE A 58 -23.19 16.07 8.22
C ILE A 58 -24.47 16.91 8.18
N LEU A 59 -24.74 17.61 7.07
CA LEU A 59 -25.97 18.38 6.92
C LEU A 59 -27.22 17.49 6.90
N LYS A 60 -27.15 16.32 6.24
CA LYS A 60 -28.26 15.35 6.20
C LYS A 60 -28.57 14.69 7.54
N PHE A 61 -27.66 14.70 8.50
CA PHE A 61 -27.97 14.25 9.87
C PHE A 61 -29.17 15.01 10.46
N LYS A 62 -29.27 16.33 10.18
CA LYS A 62 -30.36 17.18 10.64
C LYS A 62 -31.56 17.15 9.70
N ASP A 63 -31.33 17.18 8.39
CA ASP A 63 -32.41 17.32 7.40
C ASP A 63 -33.18 16.01 7.13
N SER A 64 -32.47 14.87 7.10
CA SER A 64 -33.05 13.59 6.70
C SER A 64 -32.28 12.42 7.29
N LYS A 65 -32.77 11.91 8.42
CA LYS A 65 -32.18 10.73 9.09
C LYS A 65 -32.05 9.53 8.14
N LYS A 66 -33.00 9.32 7.22
CA LYS A 66 -32.95 8.23 6.24
C LYS A 66 -31.75 8.36 5.30
N LEU A 67 -31.56 9.55 4.70
CA LEU A 67 -30.41 9.79 3.83
C LEU A 67 -29.11 9.71 4.62
N PHE A 68 -29.06 10.27 5.83
CA PHE A 68 -27.90 10.13 6.70
C PHE A 68 -27.53 8.66 6.94
N THR A 69 -28.49 7.81 7.32
CA THR A 69 -28.26 6.37 7.53
C THR A 69 -27.73 5.71 6.27
N VAL A 70 -28.32 5.98 5.10
CA VAL A 70 -27.82 5.43 3.82
C VAL A 70 -26.37 5.85 3.58
N GLY A 71 -26.04 7.12 3.78
CA GLY A 71 -24.67 7.61 3.63
C GLY A 71 -23.68 6.98 4.59
N PHE A 72 -24.10 6.78 5.83
CA PHE A 72 -23.28 6.10 6.83
C PHE A 72 -23.00 4.64 6.44
N LEU A 73 -24.00 3.93 5.90
CA LEU A 73 -23.85 2.54 5.42
C LEU A 73 -22.79 2.42 4.30
N TRP A 74 -22.60 3.44 3.46
CA TRP A 74 -21.53 3.43 2.44
C TRP A 74 -20.12 3.57 3.01
N ILE A 75 -19.98 4.10 4.22
CA ILE A 75 -18.67 4.32 4.88
C ILE A 75 -18.25 3.08 5.70
N ILE A 76 -19.22 2.34 6.25
CA ILE A 76 -18.97 1.19 7.13
C ILE A 76 -17.99 0.15 6.53
N PRO A 77 -18.13 -0.30 5.27
CA PRO A 77 -17.21 -1.29 4.71
C PRO A 77 -15.74 -0.86 4.74
N ALA A 78 -15.44 0.40 4.42
CA ALA A 78 -14.07 0.90 4.49
C ALA A 78 -13.56 0.97 5.94
N LEU A 79 -14.42 1.32 6.92
CA LEU A 79 -14.03 1.34 8.33
C LEU A 79 -13.70 -0.06 8.86
N ILE A 80 -14.50 -1.06 8.50
CA ILE A 80 -14.25 -2.47 8.88
C ILE A 80 -12.96 -2.95 8.23
N VAL A 81 -12.78 -2.74 6.93
CA VAL A 81 -11.63 -3.28 6.20
C VAL A 81 -10.32 -2.60 6.57
N ASN A 82 -10.37 -1.36 7.03
CA ASN A 82 -9.20 -0.61 7.47
C ASN A 82 -8.45 -1.25 8.65
N GLN A 83 -9.09 -2.11 9.43
CA GLN A 83 -8.39 -2.83 10.49
C GLN A 83 -7.34 -3.82 9.94
N TRP A 84 -7.48 -4.24 8.67
CA TRP A 84 -6.52 -5.10 7.97
C TRP A 84 -5.53 -4.32 7.12
N PHE A 85 -5.47 -2.99 7.26
CA PHE A 85 -4.54 -2.15 6.50
C PHE A 85 -3.08 -2.58 6.64
N ASP A 86 -2.70 -3.10 7.82
CA ASP A 86 -1.36 -3.61 8.09
C ASP A 86 -1.08 -4.99 7.45
N PHE A 87 -2.13 -5.73 7.07
CA PHE A 87 -2.04 -7.10 6.53
C PHE A 87 -2.24 -7.15 5.01
N ASP A 88 -3.24 -6.44 4.50
CA ASP A 88 -3.56 -6.40 3.08
C ASP A 88 -4.14 -5.03 2.73
N ALA A 89 -3.25 -4.10 2.40
CA ALA A 89 -3.62 -2.75 2.03
C ALA A 89 -4.30 -2.69 0.63
N LEU A 90 -4.19 -3.75 -0.19
CA LEU A 90 -4.93 -3.88 -1.45
C LEU A 90 -6.41 -4.18 -1.19
N LEU A 91 -6.70 -5.00 -0.18
CA LEU A 91 -8.07 -5.23 0.29
C LEU A 91 -8.71 -3.91 0.71
N PHE A 92 -7.99 -3.07 1.44
CA PHE A 92 -8.46 -1.73 1.82
C PHE A 92 -8.75 -0.86 0.59
N GLY A 93 -7.84 -0.79 -0.40
CA GLY A 93 -8.04 0.01 -1.61
C GLY A 93 -9.32 -0.34 -2.39
N ARG A 94 -9.67 -1.64 -2.45
CA ARG A 94 -10.91 -2.11 -3.12
C ARG A 94 -12.17 -1.65 -2.40
N HIS A 95 -12.16 -1.63 -1.06
CA HIS A 95 -13.32 -1.22 -0.26
C HIS A 95 -13.41 0.30 -0.11
N ALA A 96 -12.28 1.01 -0.20
CA ALA A 96 -12.25 2.46 -0.29
C ALA A 96 -13.02 2.98 -1.52
N ALA A 97 -13.08 2.23 -2.62
CA ALA A 97 -13.86 2.59 -3.81
C ALA A 97 -15.39 2.61 -3.55
N ILE A 98 -15.90 1.67 -2.75
CA ILE A 98 -17.32 1.63 -2.33
C ILE A 98 -17.66 2.89 -1.53
N THR A 99 -16.79 3.25 -0.59
CA THR A 99 -16.95 4.48 0.19
C THR A 99 -16.77 5.73 -0.66
N GLY A 100 -15.89 5.70 -1.66
CA GLY A 100 -15.73 6.75 -2.67
C GLY A 100 -17.01 7.02 -3.45
N PHE A 101 -17.70 5.97 -3.89
CA PHE A 101 -19.00 6.08 -4.53
C PHE A 101 -20.04 6.75 -3.60
N GLY A 102 -20.09 6.36 -2.33
CA GLY A 102 -20.92 7.00 -1.32
C GLY A 102 -20.64 8.50 -1.21
N PHE A 103 -19.38 8.89 -1.06
CA PHE A 103 -19.01 10.31 -0.99
C PHE A 103 -19.35 11.08 -2.27
N ALA A 104 -19.16 10.48 -3.44
CA ALA A 104 -19.53 11.09 -4.72
C ALA A 104 -21.05 11.34 -4.82
N PHE A 105 -21.88 10.39 -4.39
CA PHE A 105 -23.33 10.56 -4.33
C PHE A 105 -23.74 11.71 -3.40
N PHE A 106 -23.15 11.79 -2.20
CA PHE A 106 -23.44 12.87 -1.26
C PHE A 106 -22.92 14.22 -1.74
N ALA A 107 -21.77 14.26 -2.41
CA ALA A 107 -21.29 15.46 -3.07
C ALA A 107 -22.29 15.92 -4.15
N ALA A 108 -22.82 15.01 -4.97
CA ALA A 108 -23.84 15.34 -5.97
C ALA A 108 -25.11 15.94 -5.34
N ILE A 109 -25.61 15.36 -4.25
CA ILE A 109 -26.75 15.92 -3.50
C ILE A 109 -26.46 17.35 -3.02
N PHE A 110 -25.24 17.60 -2.53
CA PHE A 110 -24.85 18.93 -2.08
C PHE A 110 -24.77 19.96 -3.22
N LEU A 111 -24.42 19.50 -4.41
CA LEU A 111 -24.21 20.31 -5.61
C LEU A 111 -25.48 20.51 -6.45
N GLU A 112 -26.56 19.76 -6.21
CA GLU A 112 -27.78 19.70 -7.04
C GLU A 112 -28.28 21.08 -7.51
N LYS A 113 -28.27 22.08 -6.62
CA LYS A 113 -28.78 23.44 -6.89
C LYS A 113 -27.68 24.48 -7.14
N ARG A 114 -26.41 24.08 -7.22
CA ARG A 114 -25.23 24.97 -7.22
C ARG A 114 -24.44 24.84 -8.51
N ARG A 115 -25.01 25.28 -9.63
CA ARG A 115 -24.46 25.09 -10.98
C ARG A 115 -22.99 25.53 -11.14
N ILE A 116 -22.64 26.70 -10.62
CA ILE A 116 -21.25 27.21 -10.69
C ILE A 116 -20.30 26.30 -9.89
N LEU A 117 -20.69 25.92 -8.68
CA LEU A 117 -19.88 25.02 -7.85
C LEU A 117 -19.73 23.64 -8.49
N CYS A 118 -20.78 23.13 -9.14
CA CYS A 118 -20.72 21.89 -9.90
C CYS A 118 -19.67 21.97 -11.02
N LEU A 119 -19.65 23.06 -11.79
CA LEU A 119 -18.64 23.28 -12.83
C LEU A 119 -17.22 23.34 -12.26
N LEU A 120 -17.02 24.04 -11.14
CA LEU A 120 -15.71 24.08 -10.45
C LEU A 120 -15.26 22.70 -9.99
N VAL A 121 -16.17 21.88 -9.46
CA VAL A 121 -15.88 20.51 -9.03
C VAL A 121 -15.52 19.62 -10.22
N ILE A 122 -16.24 19.73 -11.34
CA ILE A 122 -15.91 18.99 -12.57
C ILE A 122 -14.52 19.38 -13.06
N LEU A 123 -14.21 20.67 -13.15
CA LEU A 123 -12.90 21.16 -13.57
C LEU A 123 -11.79 20.65 -12.65
N TYR A 124 -12.02 20.67 -11.34
CA TYR A 124 -11.08 20.13 -10.35
C TYR A 124 -10.84 18.64 -10.57
N VAL A 125 -11.91 17.85 -10.72
CA VAL A 125 -11.81 16.40 -10.93
C VAL A 125 -11.04 16.10 -12.22
N LEU A 126 -11.32 16.83 -13.29
CA LEU A 126 -10.57 16.69 -14.54
C LEU A 126 -9.09 17.04 -14.35
N ALA A 127 -8.78 18.15 -13.69
CA ALA A 127 -7.40 18.59 -13.47
C ALA A 127 -6.58 17.60 -12.62
N SER A 128 -7.19 17.01 -11.57
CA SER A 128 -6.49 16.04 -10.72
C SER A 128 -6.47 14.63 -11.31
N SER A 129 -7.48 14.23 -12.08
CA SER A 129 -7.62 12.85 -12.58
C SER A 129 -6.99 12.63 -13.95
N LEU A 130 -7.00 13.61 -14.85
CA LEU A 130 -6.42 13.44 -16.20
C LEU A 130 -4.94 13.05 -16.17
N PRO A 131 -4.07 13.70 -15.35
CA PRO A 131 -2.68 13.27 -15.21
C PRO A 131 -2.57 11.85 -14.63
N ALA A 132 -3.41 11.48 -13.65
CA ALA A 132 -3.43 10.13 -13.09
C ALA A 132 -3.82 9.07 -14.13
N LEU A 133 -4.72 9.38 -15.08
CA LEU A 133 -5.04 8.50 -16.20
C LEU A 133 -3.84 8.28 -17.13
N THR A 134 -2.94 9.25 -17.25
CA THR A 134 -1.70 9.05 -18.04
C THR A 134 -0.75 8.05 -17.38
N LEU A 135 -0.81 7.89 -16.05
CA LEU A 135 -0.04 6.87 -15.32
C LEU A 135 -0.47 5.45 -15.69
N LEU A 136 -1.73 5.23 -16.07
CA LEU A 136 -2.21 3.92 -16.54
C LEU A 136 -1.50 3.45 -17.80
N LYS A 137 -0.93 4.37 -18.58
CA LYS A 137 -0.15 4.07 -19.79
C LYS A 137 1.34 3.80 -19.49
N GLN A 138 1.79 4.08 -18.26
CA GLN A 138 3.19 3.87 -17.87
C GLN A 138 3.47 2.38 -17.66
N PRO A 139 4.71 1.92 -17.88
CA PRO A 139 5.07 0.54 -17.62
C PRO A 139 4.89 0.21 -16.14
N ILE A 140 4.40 -0.99 -15.87
CA ILE A 140 4.28 -1.55 -14.51
C ILE A 140 5.70 -1.88 -14.00
N PRO A 141 6.14 -1.31 -12.87
CA PRO A 141 7.48 -1.54 -12.32
C PRO A 141 7.82 -3.03 -12.17
N TYR A 142 6.90 -3.82 -11.60
CA TYR A 142 7.11 -5.27 -11.42
C TYR A 142 7.21 -6.07 -12.74
N LEU A 143 6.66 -5.60 -13.85
CA LEU A 143 6.90 -6.24 -15.16
C LEU A 143 8.31 -5.95 -15.69
N THR A 144 8.87 -4.79 -15.33
CA THR A 144 10.25 -4.43 -15.66
C THR A 144 11.21 -5.27 -14.82
N GLU A 145 10.91 -5.40 -13.54
CA GLU A 145 11.63 -6.25 -12.59
C GLU A 145 11.60 -7.73 -13.01
N GLN A 146 10.42 -8.26 -13.35
CA GLN A 146 10.24 -9.63 -13.81
C GLN A 146 11.18 -9.98 -14.99
N LYS A 147 11.30 -9.10 -15.98
CA LYS A 147 12.18 -9.32 -17.14
C LYS A 147 13.64 -9.48 -16.74
N PHE A 148 14.07 -8.72 -15.72
CA PHE A 148 15.42 -8.81 -15.18
C PHE A 148 15.59 -10.07 -14.32
N VAL A 149 14.63 -10.36 -13.45
CA VAL A 149 14.64 -11.52 -12.56
C VAL A 149 14.73 -12.84 -13.33
N GLN A 150 14.11 -12.95 -14.52
CA GLN A 150 14.25 -14.12 -15.40
C GLN A 150 15.71 -14.44 -15.79
N GLN A 151 16.57 -13.42 -15.81
CA GLN A 151 17.97 -13.53 -16.21
C GLN A 151 18.91 -13.76 -15.02
N LEU A 152 18.39 -13.71 -13.79
CA LEU A 152 19.20 -13.92 -12.60
C LEU A 152 19.72 -15.36 -12.53
N PRO A 153 20.96 -15.57 -12.05
CA PRO A 153 21.48 -16.90 -11.76
C PRO A 153 20.55 -17.69 -10.83
N LYS A 154 20.47 -19.01 -11.04
CA LYS A 154 19.67 -19.89 -10.18
C LYS A 154 20.18 -19.85 -8.74
N GLY A 155 19.30 -19.48 -7.82
CA GLY A 155 19.60 -19.37 -6.40
C GLY A 155 18.36 -19.04 -5.58
N LEU A 156 18.54 -18.25 -4.52
CA LEU A 156 17.45 -17.70 -3.73
C LEU A 156 17.15 -16.26 -4.17
N LEU A 157 15.87 -15.93 -4.34
CA LEU A 157 15.39 -14.56 -4.48
C LEU A 157 14.50 -14.24 -3.28
N ILE A 158 14.79 -13.14 -2.59
CA ILE A 158 13.94 -12.59 -1.53
C ILE A 158 13.22 -11.38 -2.12
N GLU A 159 11.89 -11.45 -2.17
CA GLU A 159 11.03 -10.50 -2.87
C GLU A 159 9.85 -10.04 -1.98
N SER A 160 9.23 -8.90 -2.26
CA SER A 160 7.94 -8.52 -1.66
C SER A 160 6.78 -9.37 -2.17
N HIS A 161 5.86 -9.73 -1.27
CA HIS A 161 4.63 -10.44 -1.64
C HIS A 161 3.78 -9.69 -2.69
N PHE A 162 3.94 -8.37 -2.84
CA PHE A 162 3.28 -7.58 -3.88
C PHE A 162 3.74 -7.92 -5.30
N ALA A 163 5.00 -8.32 -5.49
CA ALA A 163 5.55 -8.69 -6.78
C ALA A 163 5.20 -10.13 -7.18
N ARG A 164 4.64 -10.94 -6.26
CA ARG A 164 4.39 -12.38 -6.45
C ARG A 164 3.72 -12.70 -7.79
N PRO A 165 2.62 -12.04 -8.21
CA PRO A 165 1.97 -12.37 -9.47
C PRO A 165 2.85 -12.16 -10.71
N GLN A 166 3.88 -11.31 -10.62
CA GLN A 166 4.77 -10.98 -11.73
C GLN A 166 6.07 -11.78 -11.69
N VAL A 167 6.60 -12.13 -10.51
CA VAL A 167 7.89 -12.85 -10.42
C VAL A 167 7.74 -14.37 -10.28
N GLN A 168 6.63 -14.85 -9.71
CA GLN A 168 6.41 -16.27 -9.48
C GLN A 168 6.21 -17.00 -10.80
N GLY A 169 6.98 -18.06 -11.03
CA GLY A 169 6.98 -18.82 -12.29
C GLY A 169 7.90 -18.25 -13.38
N TYR A 170 8.57 -17.12 -13.13
CA TYR A 170 9.52 -16.52 -14.06
C TYR A 170 10.97 -16.57 -13.56
N TYR A 171 11.20 -16.55 -12.26
CA TYR A 171 12.51 -16.85 -11.70
C TYR A 171 12.80 -18.35 -11.72
N ASN A 172 14.00 -18.73 -12.13
CA ASN A 172 14.41 -20.14 -12.25
C ASN A 172 14.91 -20.78 -10.94
N GLY A 173 14.85 -20.04 -9.81
CA GLY A 173 15.29 -20.48 -8.48
C GLY A 173 14.17 -20.51 -7.43
N GLU A 174 14.55 -20.57 -6.16
CA GLU A 174 13.61 -20.50 -5.02
C GLU A 174 13.29 -19.02 -4.72
N ILE A 175 12.02 -18.70 -4.48
CA ILE A 175 11.59 -17.36 -4.06
C ILE A 175 11.04 -17.44 -2.64
N ILE A 176 11.47 -16.51 -1.78
CA ILE A 176 10.83 -16.20 -0.50
C ILE A 176 10.16 -14.85 -0.63
N PHE A 177 8.88 -14.77 -0.24
CA PHE A 177 8.19 -13.49 -0.18
C PHE A 177 8.17 -12.92 1.24
N THR A 178 8.49 -11.64 1.40
CA THR A 178 8.43 -10.93 2.66
C THR A 178 6.99 -10.72 3.13
N ASN A 179 6.81 -10.67 4.45
CA ASN A 179 5.51 -10.47 5.10
C ASN A 179 4.48 -11.59 4.80
N GLU A 180 4.92 -12.79 4.41
CA GLU A 180 4.09 -13.99 4.40
C GLU A 180 3.85 -14.52 5.83
N THR A 181 2.61 -14.90 6.13
CA THR A 181 2.23 -15.46 7.46
C THR A 181 2.90 -16.77 7.81
N THR A 182 3.49 -17.46 6.83
CA THR A 182 4.08 -18.78 6.97
C THR A 182 5.57 -18.78 7.30
N LEU A 183 6.26 -17.63 7.22
CA LEU A 183 7.71 -17.56 7.40
C LEU A 183 8.11 -16.48 8.41
N SER A 184 8.69 -16.92 9.53
CA SER A 184 9.26 -16.03 10.53
C SER A 184 10.60 -15.45 10.08
N LYS A 185 10.97 -14.26 10.60
CA LYS A 185 12.29 -13.63 10.40
C LYS A 185 13.46 -14.60 10.66
N LYS A 186 13.33 -15.45 11.69
CA LYS A 186 14.34 -16.44 12.06
C LYS A 186 14.50 -17.54 11.00
N GLU A 187 13.40 -17.96 10.39
CA GLU A 187 13.43 -18.96 9.31
C GLU A 187 14.04 -18.37 8.04
N ILE A 188 13.73 -17.12 7.72
CA ILE A 188 14.37 -16.40 6.59
C ILE A 188 15.90 -16.40 6.77
N GLY A 189 16.40 -16.01 7.95
CA GLY A 189 17.83 -16.04 8.25
C GLY A 189 18.45 -17.44 8.10
N ARG A 190 17.79 -18.49 8.60
CA ARG A 190 18.26 -19.88 8.42
C ARG A 190 18.32 -20.31 6.95
N ILE A 191 17.38 -19.86 6.13
CA ILE A 191 17.40 -20.17 4.70
C ILE A 191 18.55 -19.43 4.00
N ILE A 192 18.79 -18.16 4.33
CA ILE A 192 19.94 -17.40 3.84
C ILE A 192 21.24 -18.11 4.20
N ASP A 193 21.43 -18.48 5.48
CA ASP A 193 22.62 -19.22 5.95
C ASP A 193 22.83 -20.50 5.14
N ARG A 194 21.79 -21.32 4.97
CA ARG A 194 21.84 -22.56 4.17
C ARG A 194 22.27 -22.29 2.73
N TYR A 195 21.82 -21.20 2.11
CA TYR A 195 22.22 -20.88 0.73
C TYR A 195 23.68 -20.42 0.65
N LEU A 196 24.14 -19.61 1.62
CA LEU A 196 25.54 -19.19 1.73
C LEU A 196 26.48 -20.39 1.94
N ASP A 197 26.15 -21.28 2.88
CA ASP A 197 26.95 -22.48 3.18
C ASP A 197 27.12 -23.41 1.96
N ASN A 198 26.13 -23.39 1.05
CA ASN A 198 26.14 -24.17 -0.18
C ASN A 198 26.72 -23.41 -1.39
N ASN A 199 27.31 -22.23 -1.19
CA ASN A 199 27.82 -21.36 -2.25
C ASN A 199 26.79 -21.03 -3.34
N LYS A 200 25.50 -20.96 -2.98
CA LYS A 200 24.42 -20.60 -3.91
C LYS A 200 24.15 -19.10 -3.86
N PRO A 201 23.90 -18.44 -5.00
CA PRO A 201 23.66 -17.00 -5.01
C PRO A 201 22.33 -16.68 -4.33
N ILE A 202 22.30 -15.54 -3.64
CA ILE A 202 21.12 -15.00 -2.97
C ILE A 202 20.95 -13.55 -3.41
N PHE A 203 19.77 -13.25 -3.91
CA PHE A 203 19.37 -11.92 -4.38
C PHE A 203 18.24 -11.40 -3.50
N VAL A 204 18.26 -10.10 -3.23
CA VAL A 204 17.22 -9.41 -2.46
C VAL A 204 16.86 -8.13 -3.20
N THR A 205 15.59 -7.89 -3.45
CA THR A 205 15.15 -6.66 -4.13
C THR A 205 14.96 -5.51 -3.16
N SER A 206 15.09 -4.29 -3.64
CA SER A 206 14.83 -3.08 -2.87
C SER A 206 13.40 -3.05 -2.34
N GLN A 207 12.44 -3.66 -3.05
CA GLN A 207 11.04 -3.79 -2.64
C GLN A 207 10.89 -4.72 -1.43
N ALA A 208 11.59 -5.85 -1.41
CA ALA A 208 11.65 -6.72 -0.22
C ALA A 208 12.31 -6.02 0.97
N LEU A 209 13.35 -5.23 0.70
CA LEU A 209 14.05 -4.45 1.73
C LEU A 209 13.21 -3.28 2.25
N SER A 210 12.40 -2.63 1.43
CA SER A 210 11.58 -1.51 1.89
C SER A 210 10.22 -1.90 2.47
N ASP A 211 9.78 -3.16 2.37
CA ASP A 211 8.49 -3.66 2.87
C ASP A 211 8.24 -3.21 4.33
N PRO A 212 7.12 -2.51 4.64
CA PRO A 212 5.89 -2.34 3.84
C PRO A 212 5.87 -1.15 2.87
N TYR A 213 6.96 -0.45 2.67
CA TYR A 213 7.03 0.76 1.83
C TYR A 213 7.63 0.48 0.45
N GLY A 214 7.49 1.44 -0.46
CA GLY A 214 8.06 1.38 -1.80
C GLY A 214 7.43 0.34 -2.72
N LEU A 215 6.23 -0.15 -2.37
CA LEU A 215 5.53 -1.20 -3.09
C LEU A 215 4.65 -0.62 -4.19
N TYR A 216 4.42 -1.39 -5.26
CA TYR A 216 3.60 -0.97 -6.40
C TYR A 216 2.30 -1.78 -6.51
N SER A 217 1.25 -1.16 -7.05
CA SER A 217 0.01 -1.83 -7.46
C SER A 217 -0.28 -1.45 -8.90
N GLY A 218 0.08 -2.34 -9.82
CA GLY A 218 0.17 -2.01 -11.24
C GLY A 218 1.17 -0.86 -11.47
N PRO A 219 0.82 0.20 -12.22
CA PRO A 219 1.72 1.32 -12.46
C PRO A 219 1.84 2.29 -11.28
N PHE A 220 0.98 2.16 -10.26
CA PHE A 220 0.87 3.11 -9.15
C PHE A 220 1.72 2.72 -7.95
N LEU A 221 2.30 3.71 -7.28
CA LEU A 221 2.93 3.50 -5.98
C LEU A 221 1.85 3.29 -4.91
N HIS A 222 2.02 2.26 -4.10
CA HIS A 222 1.10 1.95 -3.02
C HIS A 222 1.12 3.07 -1.97
N MET A 223 -0.06 3.48 -1.52
CA MET A 223 -0.26 4.64 -0.65
C MET A 223 0.39 4.53 0.75
N ILE A 224 0.73 3.33 1.20
CA ILE A 224 1.50 3.11 2.44
C ILE A 224 2.91 3.71 2.34
N SER A 225 3.46 3.82 1.13
CA SER A 225 4.77 4.40 0.82
C SER A 225 4.83 5.91 1.06
N LEU A 226 3.76 6.54 1.56
CA LEU A 226 3.71 7.95 1.91
C LEU A 226 4.28 8.25 3.31
N SER A 227 4.48 7.21 4.14
CA SER A 227 4.89 7.36 5.54
C SER A 227 5.94 6.33 5.96
N TYR A 228 7.23 6.62 5.68
CA TYR A 228 8.39 5.82 6.11
C TYR A 228 8.70 6.00 7.60
N VAL A 229 7.76 5.61 8.47
CA VAL A 229 7.83 5.82 9.93
C VAL A 229 8.15 4.52 10.68
N ARG A 230 7.70 3.36 10.18
CA ARG A 230 8.04 2.06 10.77
C ARG A 230 9.38 1.56 10.21
N GLY A 231 10.07 0.74 11.00
CA GLY A 231 11.25 -0.01 10.52
C GLY A 231 10.85 -1.03 9.44
N TYR A 232 11.81 -1.43 8.63
CA TYR A 232 11.56 -2.40 7.54
C TYR A 232 11.44 -3.82 8.08
N PHE A 233 10.59 -4.64 7.46
CA PHE A 233 10.35 -6.01 7.93
C PHE A 233 11.65 -6.82 8.05
N LEU A 234 12.52 -6.73 7.04
CA LEU A 234 13.76 -7.50 6.97
C LEU A 234 14.95 -6.89 7.73
N GLU A 235 14.79 -5.71 8.35
CA GLU A 235 15.92 -4.94 8.89
C GLU A 235 16.81 -5.73 9.85
N ASP A 236 16.21 -6.37 10.85
CA ASP A 236 16.95 -7.14 11.86
C ASP A 236 17.69 -8.36 11.29
N VAL A 237 17.16 -8.94 10.22
CA VAL A 237 17.73 -10.16 9.60
C VAL A 237 18.86 -9.77 8.66
N ILE A 238 18.61 -8.80 7.78
CA ILE A 238 19.54 -8.41 6.72
C ILE A 238 20.79 -7.73 7.27
N ARG A 239 20.70 -7.03 8.42
CA ARG A 239 21.87 -6.45 9.10
C ARG A 239 22.92 -7.49 9.51
N LEU A 240 22.59 -8.78 9.56
CA LEU A 240 23.53 -9.86 9.84
C LEU A 240 24.37 -10.28 8.62
N TYR A 241 24.12 -9.69 7.45
CA TYR A 241 24.75 -10.05 6.20
C TYR A 241 25.34 -8.84 5.48
N SER A 242 26.40 -9.06 4.72
CA SER A 242 26.95 -8.06 3.81
C SER A 242 26.21 -8.11 2.46
N LEU A 243 25.73 -6.95 2.00
CA LEU A 243 25.00 -6.80 0.75
C LEU A 243 25.77 -5.87 -0.19
N ASN A 244 25.89 -6.29 -1.46
CA ASN A 244 26.37 -5.43 -2.54
C ASN A 244 25.24 -5.15 -3.52
N GLU A 245 25.18 -3.93 -4.05
CA GLU A 245 24.31 -3.65 -5.19
C GLU A 245 24.73 -4.54 -6.36
N TYR A 246 23.76 -5.28 -6.90
CA TYR A 246 23.97 -6.19 -8.03
C TYR A 246 23.56 -5.52 -9.34
N ALA A 247 22.38 -4.89 -9.36
CA ALA A 247 21.90 -4.16 -10.52
C ALA A 247 20.82 -3.15 -10.13
N THR A 248 20.84 -1.98 -10.77
CA THR A 248 19.73 -1.02 -10.73
C THR A 248 18.91 -1.18 -12.00
N ILE A 249 17.66 -1.64 -11.86
CA ILE A 249 16.72 -1.93 -12.95
C ILE A 249 16.03 -0.65 -13.42
N ASP A 250 15.49 0.11 -12.47
CA ASP A 250 14.84 1.40 -12.72
C ASP A 250 15.06 2.30 -11.49
N LYS A 251 15.97 3.26 -11.63
CA LYS A 251 16.33 4.20 -10.56
C LYS A 251 15.17 5.13 -10.18
N ASP A 252 14.30 5.50 -11.13
CA ASP A 252 13.18 6.39 -10.85
C ASP A 252 12.05 5.67 -10.11
N ALA A 253 11.92 4.36 -10.34
CA ALA A 253 11.02 3.49 -9.61
C ALA A 253 11.67 2.84 -8.37
N GLY A 254 12.93 3.18 -8.05
CA GLY A 254 13.64 2.59 -6.90
C GLY A 254 13.76 1.06 -6.99
N LEU A 255 13.85 0.50 -8.19
CA LEU A 255 14.03 -0.93 -8.43
C LEU A 255 15.52 -1.25 -8.52
N THR A 256 16.05 -1.84 -7.46
CA THR A 256 17.45 -2.26 -7.35
C THR A 256 17.50 -3.66 -6.76
N ILE A 257 18.36 -4.51 -7.29
CA ILE A 257 18.64 -5.84 -6.74
C ILE A 257 19.99 -5.79 -6.05
N TYR A 258 20.03 -6.35 -4.85
CA TYR A 258 21.23 -6.57 -4.06
C TYR A 258 21.57 -8.05 -4.05
N LYS A 259 22.87 -8.35 -3.94
CA LYS A 259 23.37 -9.70 -3.72
C LYS A 259 23.88 -9.82 -2.29
N VAL A 260 23.44 -10.86 -1.59
CA VAL A 260 24.01 -11.23 -0.29
C VAL A 260 25.34 -11.93 -0.52
N ILE A 261 26.39 -11.42 0.12
CA ILE A 261 27.76 -11.89 -0.07
C ILE A 261 28.13 -12.91 0.99
N GLU A 262 28.01 -12.53 2.26
CA GLU A 262 28.45 -13.33 3.40
C GLU A 262 27.73 -12.94 4.68
N LYS A 263 27.82 -13.80 5.69
CA LYS A 263 27.28 -13.56 7.02
C LYS A 263 28.26 -12.72 7.84
N THR A 264 28.09 -11.41 7.77
CA THR A 264 28.86 -10.43 8.54
C THR A 264 27.96 -9.25 8.84
N ASN A 265 28.01 -8.75 10.08
CA ASN A 265 27.21 -7.61 10.48
C ASN A 265 27.54 -6.39 9.61
N SER A 266 26.53 -5.85 8.94
CA SER A 266 26.69 -4.71 8.03
C SER A 266 25.60 -3.65 8.26
N SER A 267 25.83 -2.45 7.75
CA SER A 267 24.82 -1.41 7.73
C SER A 267 23.69 -1.79 6.77
N TYR A 268 22.45 -1.54 7.18
CA TYR A 268 21.31 -1.72 6.29
C TYR A 268 21.45 -0.84 5.04
N PRO A 269 21.17 -1.38 3.83
CA PRO A 269 21.31 -0.60 2.59
C PRO A 269 20.42 0.65 2.61
N ASN A 270 20.92 1.75 2.05
CA ASN A 270 20.16 2.99 1.96
C ASN A 270 19.09 2.89 0.86
N ILE A 271 17.89 2.44 1.22
CA ILE A 271 16.78 2.29 0.27
C ILE A 271 16.15 3.64 -0.05
N GLN A 272 15.97 3.92 -1.34
CA GLN A 272 15.33 5.14 -1.82
C GLN A 272 13.88 5.24 -1.31
N LYS A 273 13.58 6.35 -0.62
CA LYS A 273 12.20 6.66 -0.20
C LYS A 273 11.42 7.25 -1.37
N LEU A 274 10.31 6.63 -1.72
CA LEU A 274 9.45 6.99 -2.86
C LEU A 274 8.27 7.91 -2.46
N LYS A 275 8.41 8.63 -1.34
CA LYS A 275 7.34 9.46 -0.73
C LYS A 275 6.78 10.56 -1.64
N ASN A 276 7.53 11.05 -2.62
CA ASN A 276 7.10 12.10 -3.57
C ASN A 276 7.19 11.62 -5.03
N ASN A 277 6.97 10.33 -5.28
CA ASN A 277 7.08 9.76 -6.62
C ASN A 277 5.85 10.10 -7.47
N ARG A 278 6.08 10.47 -8.74
CA ARG A 278 5.01 10.77 -9.71
C ARG A 278 4.01 9.62 -9.93
N ARG A 279 4.38 8.39 -9.57
CA ARG A 279 3.53 7.20 -9.70
C ARG A 279 2.46 7.11 -8.59
N GLN A 280 2.38 8.04 -7.65
CA GLN A 280 1.30 8.08 -6.67
C GLN A 280 -0.02 8.51 -7.31
N ILE A 281 -1.13 7.92 -6.87
CA ILE A 281 -2.45 8.21 -7.43
C ILE A 281 -2.92 9.64 -7.13
N ASP A 282 -2.55 10.17 -5.96
CA ASP A 282 -2.89 11.51 -5.47
C ASP A 282 -1.84 12.57 -5.79
N TYR A 283 -0.78 12.21 -6.54
CA TYR A 283 0.34 13.11 -6.84
C TYR A 283 -0.10 14.43 -7.49
N PHE A 284 -1.14 14.39 -8.30
CA PHE A 284 -1.66 15.54 -9.04
C PHE A 284 -2.87 16.22 -8.38
N ASP A 285 -3.34 15.72 -7.23
CA ASP A 285 -4.41 16.35 -6.45
C ASP A 285 -3.84 17.55 -5.67
N PRO A 286 -4.23 18.81 -6.01
CA PRO A 286 -3.68 20.00 -5.37
C PRO A 286 -3.93 20.04 -3.85
N LEU A 287 -5.11 19.58 -3.40
CA LEU A 287 -5.42 19.55 -1.96
C LEU A 287 -4.64 18.45 -1.25
N SER A 288 -4.48 17.27 -1.86
CA SER A 288 -3.63 16.22 -1.29
C SER A 288 -2.20 16.72 -1.10
N ARG A 289 -1.63 17.39 -2.11
CA ARG A 289 -0.29 18.00 -2.01
C ARG A 289 -0.17 19.00 -0.87
N LEU A 290 -1.18 19.85 -0.68
CA LEU A 290 -1.22 20.80 0.45
C LEU A 290 -1.28 20.06 1.79
N ILE A 291 -2.16 19.07 1.94
CA ILE A 291 -2.30 18.27 3.17
C ILE A 291 -1.01 17.50 3.48
N THR A 292 -0.38 16.88 2.48
CA THR A 292 0.90 16.18 2.66
C THR A 292 1.99 17.14 3.10
N SER A 293 2.06 18.35 2.54
CA SER A 293 3.04 19.37 2.96
C SER A 293 2.82 19.85 4.41
N LEU A 294 1.57 20.00 4.85
CA LEU A 294 1.20 20.37 6.22
C LEU A 294 1.47 19.25 7.23
N SER A 295 1.26 17.99 6.83
CA SER A 295 1.53 16.83 7.70
C SER A 295 3.03 16.68 8.05
N ILE A 296 3.94 17.11 7.16
CA ILE A 296 5.39 17.12 7.44
C ILE A 296 5.74 18.12 8.55
N LEU A 297 5.01 19.24 8.63
CA LEU A 297 5.19 20.27 9.66
C LEU A 297 4.60 19.88 11.02
N LEU A 298 3.48 19.15 11.03
CA LEU A 298 2.76 18.82 12.27
C LEU A 298 3.20 17.49 12.91
N PHE A 299 3.77 16.55 12.14
CA PHE A 299 4.10 15.21 12.63
C PHE A 299 5.61 14.94 12.79
N THR A 300 6.47 15.95 12.61
CA THR A 300 7.92 15.84 12.91
C THR A 300 8.26 15.90 14.42
N ARG A 301 7.27 16.08 15.30
CA ARG A 301 7.50 16.22 16.76
C ARG A 301 6.81 15.20 17.67
N TYR A 302 6.08 14.23 17.14
CA TYR A 302 5.46 13.20 17.96
C TYR A 302 5.79 11.83 17.42
N TYR A 303 6.84 11.23 17.98
CA TYR A 303 6.87 9.91 18.64
C TYR A 303 8.32 9.40 18.71
N PRO A 304 8.67 8.62 19.76
CA PRO A 304 10.03 8.30 20.18
C PRO A 304 10.78 7.35 19.25
#